data_AF-A0A6C0AGT9-F1
#
_entry.id   AF-A0A6C0AGT9-F1
#
_cell.length_a   1.000
_cell.length_b   1.000
_cell.length_c   1.000
_cell.angle_alpha   90.00
_cell.angle_beta   90.00
_cell.angle_gamma   90.00
#
_symmetry.space_group_name_H-M   'P 1'
#
loop_
_entity.id
_entity.type
_entity.pdbx_description
1 polymer ?
#
loop_
_entity_poly.entity_id
_entity_poly.type
_entity_poly.pdbx_seq_one_letter_code
_entity_poly.pdbx_strand_id
1 'polypeptide(L)'
;MTRILKGEDGLYHVNGKSYKFLIGSRQQVGHETAYKTSGGLTKKDLIQTKDGCWKSLSKHKSAKKEKRLEKAGYFTEKGKFGFVRTKTRRMRQTRHPKP
;
A
#
# COMPACT_ATOMS: atom_id res chain seq x y z
N MET A 1 -0.34 5.77 23.31
CA MET A 1 -0.08 6.83 22.30
C MET A 1 -0.44 8.15 22.93
N THR A 2 0.46 9.13 22.93
CA THR A 2 0.14 10.49 23.38
C THR A 2 -0.86 11.14 22.42
N ARG A 3 -1.85 11.83 22.97
CA ARG A 3 -2.85 12.55 22.17
C ARG A 3 -2.19 13.81 21.61
N ILE A 4 -2.17 13.94 20.29
CA ILE A 4 -1.72 15.17 19.63
C ILE A 4 -2.87 16.17 19.71
N LEU A 5 -2.63 17.28 20.41
CA LEU A 5 -3.57 18.38 20.55
C LEU A 5 -3.30 19.45 19.50
N LYS A 6 -4.29 20.30 19.28
CA LYS A 6 -4.21 21.45 18.36
C LYS A 6 -3.53 22.60 19.11
N GLY A 7 -2.61 23.30 18.45
CA GLY A 7 -1.97 24.49 19.00
C GLY A 7 -2.92 25.70 19.03
N GLU A 8 -2.46 26.81 19.61
CA GLU A 8 -3.18 28.09 19.63
C GLU A 8 -3.42 28.64 18.22
N ASP A 9 -2.51 28.35 17.29
CA ASP A 9 -2.58 28.68 15.87
C ASP A 9 -3.60 27.86 15.09
N GLY A 10 -4.24 26.88 15.73
CA GLY A 10 -5.21 26.02 15.08
C GLY A 10 -4.59 24.99 14.12
N LEU A 11 -3.29 24.69 14.25
CA LEU A 11 -2.63 23.63 13.50
C LEU A 11 -2.16 22.50 14.43
N TYR A 12 -1.87 21.36 13.83
CA TYR A 12 -1.27 20.21 14.51
C TYR A 12 0.23 20.20 14.24
N HIS A 13 1.03 20.31 15.30
CA HIS A 13 2.49 20.29 15.20
C HIS A 13 3.02 18.91 15.51
N VAL A 14 3.68 18.29 14.54
CA VAL A 14 4.30 16.96 14.72
C VAL A 14 5.67 16.96 14.09
N ASN A 15 6.69 16.66 14.90
CA ASN A 15 8.10 16.56 14.48
C ASN A 15 8.60 17.79 13.68
N GLY A 16 8.24 19.00 14.12
CA GLY A 16 8.65 20.26 13.48
C GLY A 16 7.88 20.63 12.21
N LYS A 17 6.82 19.90 11.86
CA LYS A 17 5.91 20.23 10.76
C LYS A 17 4.51 20.53 11.28
N SER A 18 3.84 21.48 10.63
CA SER A 18 2.47 21.89 10.94
C SER A 18 1.50 21.31 9.93
N TYR A 19 0.39 20.76 10.41
CA TYR A 19 -0.65 20.13 9.60
C TYR A 19 -2.01 20.74 9.91
N LYS A 20 -2.83 20.94 8.88
CA LYS A 20 -4.21 21.43 9.08
C LYS A 20 -5.10 20.36 9.73
N PHE A 21 -4.85 19.10 9.41
CA PHE A 21 -5.61 17.96 9.93
C PHE A 21 -4.67 16.92 10.55
N LEU A 22 -5.08 16.34 11.67
CA LEU A 22 -4.33 15.22 12.25
C LEU A 22 -4.53 13.95 11.42
N ILE A 23 -5.77 13.70 11.01
CA ILE A 23 -6.19 12.51 10.26
C ILE A 23 -6.78 12.98 8.92
N GLY A 24 -6.33 12.38 7.82
CA GLY A 24 -6.83 12.70 6.48
C GLY A 24 -6.75 11.53 5.49
N SER A 25 -7.07 11.81 4.24
CA SER A 25 -6.91 10.86 3.13
C SER A 25 -5.43 10.64 2.78
N ARG A 26 -5.12 9.58 2.02
CA ARG A 26 -3.76 9.33 1.54
C ARG A 26 -3.22 10.48 0.70
N GLN A 27 -4.06 11.08 -0.15
CA GLN A 27 -3.69 12.29 -0.89
C GLN A 27 -3.31 13.42 0.07
N GLN A 28 -4.16 13.75 1.06
CA GLN A 28 -3.90 14.84 2.00
C GLN A 28 -2.60 14.63 2.80
N VAL A 29 -2.29 13.38 3.16
CA VAL A 29 -1.01 13.05 3.83
C VAL A 29 0.18 13.18 2.88
N GLY A 30 0.04 12.75 1.62
CA GLY A 30 1.07 12.92 0.60
C GLY A 30 1.42 14.39 0.32
N HIS A 31 0.39 15.24 0.29
CA HIS A 31 0.51 16.70 0.13
C HIS A 31 0.83 17.46 1.43
N GLU A 32 1.11 16.75 2.54
CA GLU A 32 1.45 17.35 3.84
C GLU A 32 0.34 18.25 4.44
N THR A 33 -0.91 18.13 3.99
CA THR A 33 -2.05 18.80 4.60
C THR A 33 -2.51 18.10 5.88
N ALA A 34 -2.34 16.77 5.92
CA ALA A 34 -2.66 15.92 7.06
C ALA A 34 -1.44 15.13 7.55
N TYR A 35 -1.35 14.87 8.85
CA TYR A 35 -0.21 14.14 9.42
C TYR A 35 -0.25 12.64 9.10
N LYS A 36 -1.38 11.99 9.34
CA LYS A 36 -1.57 10.56 9.15
C LYS A 36 -2.92 10.21 8.56
N THR A 37 -3.04 9.00 8.04
CA THR A 37 -4.34 8.42 7.66
C THR A 37 -5.06 7.83 8.86
N SER A 38 -6.34 7.47 8.70
CA SER A 38 -7.10 6.76 9.74
C SER A 38 -6.43 5.46 10.19
N GLY A 39 -5.74 4.77 9.27
CA GLY A 39 -4.94 3.57 9.55
C GLY A 39 -3.52 3.83 10.01
N GLY A 40 -3.16 5.07 10.38
CA GLY A 40 -1.86 5.42 10.93
C GLY A 40 -0.71 5.58 9.93
N LEU A 41 -0.97 5.46 8.63
CA LEU A 41 0.06 5.68 7.60
C LEU A 41 0.47 7.15 7.53
N THR A 42 1.78 7.40 7.53
CA THR A 42 2.39 8.73 7.33
C THR A 42 2.90 8.87 5.90
N LYS A 43 3.39 10.06 5.53
CA LYS A 43 3.93 10.32 4.18
C LYS A 43 5.05 9.33 3.78
N LYS A 44 5.88 8.90 4.72
CA LYS A 44 6.97 7.92 4.48
C LYS A 44 6.45 6.55 4.07
N ASP A 45 5.24 6.21 4.48
CA ASP A 45 4.59 4.93 4.21
C ASP A 45 3.79 4.94 2.90
N LEU A 46 3.77 6.09 2.20
CA LEU A 46 3.04 6.31 0.96
C LEU A 46 3.99 6.51 -0.22
N ILE A 47 3.52 6.12 -1.40
CA ILE A 47 4.21 6.32 -2.66
C ILE A 47 3.23 6.84 -3.70
N GLN A 48 3.66 7.82 -4.49
CA GLN A 48 2.90 8.32 -5.61
C GLN A 48 3.11 7.41 -6.81
N THR A 49 2.02 6.91 -7.40
CA THR A 49 2.07 6.19 -8.66
C THR A 49 2.14 7.15 -9.85
N LYS A 50 2.48 6.64 -11.03
CA LYS A 50 2.51 7.45 -12.26
C LYS A 50 1.18 8.16 -12.53
N ASP A 51 0.06 7.54 -12.16
CA ASP A 51 -1.29 8.10 -12.28
C ASP A 51 -1.62 9.19 -11.23
N GLY A 52 -0.62 9.69 -10.49
CA GLY A 52 -0.78 10.73 -9.45
C GLY A 52 -1.40 10.24 -8.13
N CYS A 53 -1.91 9.02 -8.07
CA CYS A 53 -2.52 8.45 -6.87
C CYS A 53 -1.49 8.06 -5.78
N TRP A 54 -1.82 8.32 -4.52
CA TRP A 54 -1.01 7.90 -3.37
C TRP A 54 -1.44 6.52 -2.85
N LYS A 55 -0.53 5.54 -2.90
CA LYS A 55 -0.75 4.16 -2.43
C LYS A 55 0.17 3.83 -1.25
N SER A 56 -0.19 2.81 -0.48
CA SER A 56 0.70 2.26 0.55
C SER A 56 1.96 1.67 -0.10
N LEU A 57 3.12 2.08 0.40
CA LEU A 57 4.41 1.57 -0.03
C LEU A 57 4.55 0.07 0.23
N SER A 58 4.07 -0.40 1.39
CA SER A 58 4.09 -1.82 1.76
C SER A 58 3.31 -2.67 0.75
N LYS A 59 2.08 -2.26 0.40
CA LYS A 59 1.25 -2.96 -0.59
C LYS A 59 1.87 -2.94 -1.99
N HIS A 60 2.46 -1.81 -2.39
CA HIS A 60 3.17 -1.71 -3.66
C HIS A 60 4.37 -2.67 -3.73
N LYS A 61 5.17 -2.76 -2.66
CA LYS A 61 6.30 -3.68 -2.56
C LYS A 61 5.85 -5.15 -2.54
N SER A 62 4.84 -5.49 -1.75
CA SER A 62 4.34 -6.87 -1.63
C SER A 62 3.75 -7.37 -2.95
N ALA A 63 2.99 -6.54 -3.65
CA ALA A 63 2.41 -6.89 -4.95
C ALA A 63 3.48 -7.27 -5.99
N LYS A 64 4.58 -6.50 -6.07
CA LYS A 64 5.72 -6.78 -6.97
C LYS A 64 6.47 -8.06 -6.62
N LYS A 65 6.56 -8.39 -5.33
CA LYS A 65 7.25 -9.60 -4.84
C LYS A 65 6.40 -10.86 -5.03
N GLU A 66 5.11 -10.77 -4.72
CA GLU A 66 4.27 -11.96 -4.62
C GLU A 66 3.80 -12.47 -5.98
N LYS A 67 3.54 -11.57 -6.93
CA LYS A 67 3.10 -11.91 -8.31
C LYS A 67 2.02 -13.00 -8.34
N ARG A 68 0.99 -12.83 -7.50
CA ARG A 68 -0.01 -13.88 -7.23
C ARG A 68 -0.71 -14.40 -8.49
N LEU A 69 -1.02 -13.51 -9.43
CA LEU A 69 -1.68 -13.87 -10.69
C LEU A 69 -0.77 -14.75 -11.57
N GLU A 70 0.48 -14.34 -11.77
CA GLU A 70 1.47 -15.13 -12.52
C GLU A 70 1.67 -16.51 -11.87
N LYS A 71 1.81 -16.56 -10.53
CA LYS A 71 1.94 -17.82 -9.78
C LYS A 71 0.71 -18.72 -9.86
N ALA A 72 -0.48 -18.13 -9.96
CA ALA A 72 -1.73 -18.85 -10.19
C ALA A 72 -1.92 -19.28 -11.65
N GLY A 73 -1.04 -18.84 -12.56
CA GLY A 73 -1.01 -19.22 -13.96
C GLY A 73 -1.72 -18.24 -14.88
N TYR A 74 -2.08 -17.05 -14.40
CA TYR A 74 -2.73 -16.00 -15.18
C TYR A 74 -1.68 -15.04 -15.75
N PHE A 75 -1.62 -14.94 -17.06
CA PHE A 75 -0.72 -14.08 -17.81
C PHE A 75 -1.49 -13.20 -18.80
N THR A 76 -0.79 -12.26 -19.42
CA THR A 76 -1.30 -11.38 -20.46
C THR A 76 -0.37 -11.46 -21.66
N GLU A 77 -0.91 -11.62 -22.86
CA GLU A 77 -0.15 -11.65 -24.12
C GLU A 77 -0.47 -10.41 -24.95
N LYS A 78 0.56 -9.75 -25.50
CA LYS A 78 0.37 -8.56 -26.33
C LYS A 78 -0.49 -8.92 -27.54
N GLY A 79 -1.55 -8.15 -27.78
CA GLY A 79 -2.49 -8.37 -28.90
C GLY A 79 -3.62 -9.36 -28.61
N LYS A 80 -3.67 -9.97 -27.42
CA LYS A 80 -4.81 -10.78 -26.97
C LYS A 80 -5.55 -10.08 -25.83
N PHE A 81 -6.85 -9.88 -26.01
CA PHE A 81 -7.71 -9.31 -24.98
C PHE A 81 -8.10 -10.39 -23.96
N GLY A 82 -7.94 -10.11 -22.68
CA GLY A 82 -8.24 -11.04 -21.58
C GLY A 82 -7.00 -11.70 -20.95
N PHE A 83 -7.24 -12.73 -20.12
CA PHE A 83 -6.17 -13.50 -19.47
C PHE A 83 -5.81 -14.76 -20.28
N VAL A 84 -4.53 -15.10 -20.31
CA VAL A 84 -4.04 -16.37 -20.84
C VAL A 84 -3.66 -17.26 -19.66
N ARG A 85 -4.18 -18.49 -19.64
CA ARG A 85 -3.92 -19.43 -18.53
C ARG A 85 -2.85 -20.44 -18.92
N THR A 86 -1.70 -20.37 -18.27
CA THR A 86 -0.63 -21.37 -18.42
C THR A 86 -0.81 -22.48 -17.40
N LYS A 87 -0.47 -23.72 -17.79
CA LYS A 87 -0.45 -24.86 -16.86
C LYS A 87 0.58 -24.59 -15.77
N THR A 88 0.13 -24.22 -14.58
CA THR A 88 1.00 -24.16 -13.41
C THR A 88 1.30 -25.57 -12.94
N ARG A 89 2.59 -25.88 -12.73
CA ARG A 89 3.01 -27.18 -12.21
C ARG A 89 2.44 -27.30 -10.79
N ARG A 90 1.42 -28.13 -10.60
CA ARG A 90 0.86 -28.41 -9.26
C ARG A 90 1.98 -29.05 -8.45
N MET A 91 2.52 -28.34 -7.46
CA MET A 91 3.46 -28.93 -6.52
C MET A 91 2.68 -30.00 -5.73
N ARG A 92 3.00 -31.27 -5.97
CA ARG A 92 2.41 -32.40 -5.24
C ARG A 92 2.92 -32.27 -3.80
N GLN A 93 2.06 -31.84 -2.88
CA GLN A 93 2.42 -31.82 -1.46
C GLN A 93 2.70 -33.26 -1.04
N THR A 94 3.96 -33.59 -0.75
CA THR A 94 4.31 -34.81 -0.05
C THR A 94 3.74 -34.68 1.35
N ARG A 95 2.72 -35.48 1.67
CA ARG A 95 2.25 -35.59 3.05
C ARG A 95 3.42 -36.21 3.82
N HIS A 96 3.99 -35.50 4.79
CA HIS A 96 4.88 -36.16 5.74
C HIS A 96 4.08 -37.25 6.44
N PRO A 97 4.52 -38.51 6.40
CA PRO A 97 3.91 -39.54 7.23
C PRO A 97 4.05 -39.08 8.68
N LYS A 98 2.93 -39.07 9.42
CA LYS A 98 2.97 -38.87 10.87
C LYS A 98 3.75 -40.04 11.50
N PRO A 99 4.49 -39.80 12.59
CA PRO A 99 5.21 -40.87 13.30
C PRO A 99 4.24 -41.96 13.78
#